data_AF-T0ZRE2-F1
#
_entry.id   AF-T0ZRE2-F1
#
_cell.length_a   1.000
_cell.length_b   1.000
_cell.length_c   1.000
_cell.angle_alpha   90.00
_cell.angle_beta   90.00
_cell.angle_gamma   90.00
#
_symmetry.space_group_name_H-M   'P 1'
#
loop_
_entity.id
_entity.type
_entity.pdbx_description
1 polymer ?
#
loop_
_entity_poly.entity_id
_entity_poly.type
_entity_poly.pdbx_seq_one_letter_code
_entity_poly.pdbx_strand_id
1 'polypeptide(L)'
;REALRNIVEEHLKNRDKLSEESQRYASERDVLNAKVRELRDRAKEKIADKSALIEQVQKLRAEKEEFFARYQDLRKEYRKLRGEVPVKDIDIRDIKARERELQRLETKQQTTQLTKTEEQKVVSEIRKLTNEIKRMKKSFEETLGQNESVKEITEKMKKEKDEGGAMKKQVEEVSQKISVLSD
;
A
#
# COMPACT_ATOMS: atom_id res chain seq x y z
N ARG A 1 -65.64 56.48 -30.02
CA ARG A 1 -65.89 55.02 -30.06
C ARG A 1 -64.69 54.24 -30.58
N GLU A 2 -63.99 54.75 -31.60
CA GLU A 2 -62.80 54.12 -32.20
C GLU A 2 -61.55 54.16 -31.30
N ALA A 3 -61.26 55.30 -30.66
CA ALA A 3 -60.15 55.41 -29.70
C ALA A 3 -60.25 54.43 -28.51
N LEU A 4 -61.47 54.21 -27.98
CA LEU A 4 -61.72 53.21 -26.94
C LEU A 4 -61.49 51.78 -27.44
N ARG A 5 -61.81 51.49 -28.70
CA ARG A 5 -61.53 50.17 -29.31
C ARG A 5 -60.03 49.94 -29.45
N ASN A 6 -59.27 50.95 -29.89
CA ASN A 6 -57.81 50.85 -30.03
C ASN A 6 -57.14 50.61 -28.68
N ILE A 7 -57.55 51.32 -27.62
CA ILE A 7 -57.03 51.13 -26.26
C ILE A 7 -57.33 49.71 -25.75
N VAL A 8 -58.55 49.21 -25.96
CA VAL A 8 -58.93 47.85 -25.58
C VAL A 8 -58.12 46.81 -26.36
N GLU A 9 -57.91 47.00 -27.66
CA GLU A 9 -57.06 46.11 -28.48
C GLU A 9 -55.59 46.10 -28.02
N GLU A 10 -55.03 47.25 -27.64
CA GLU A 10 -53.67 47.33 -27.09
C GLU A 10 -53.57 46.61 -25.75
N HIS A 11 -54.55 46.77 -24.85
CA HIS A 11 -54.57 46.04 -23.58
C HIS A 11 -54.72 44.53 -23.77
N LEU A 12 -55.53 44.07 -24.74
CA LEU A 12 -55.63 42.65 -25.07
C LEU A 12 -54.29 42.11 -25.59
N LYS A 13 -53.64 42.83 -26.52
CA LYS A 13 -52.30 42.46 -27.02
C LYS A 13 -51.26 42.41 -25.91
N ASN A 14 -51.27 43.37 -24.97
CA ASN A 14 -50.34 43.39 -23.85
C ASN A 14 -50.61 42.27 -22.85
N ARG A 15 -51.88 41.96 -22.57
CA ARG A 15 -52.26 40.81 -21.75
C ARG A 15 -51.76 39.51 -22.36
N ASP A 16 -52.00 39.31 -23.66
CA ASP A 16 -51.62 38.08 -24.35
C ASP A 16 -50.09 37.92 -24.39
N LYS A 17 -49.34 39.00 -24.65
CA LYS A 17 -47.87 39.02 -24.54
C LYS A 17 -47.37 38.65 -23.14
N LEU A 18 -47.92 39.27 -22.10
CA LEU A 18 -47.54 38.97 -20.72
C LEU A 18 -47.92 37.54 -20.32
N SER A 19 -49.03 37.01 -20.84
CA SER A 19 -49.44 35.62 -20.64
C SER A 19 -48.47 34.65 -21.32
N GLU A 20 -48.05 34.94 -22.55
CA GLU A 20 -47.03 34.16 -23.26
C GLU A 20 -45.69 34.17 -22.53
N GLU A 21 -45.22 35.35 -22.08
CA GLU A 21 -44.00 35.48 -21.28
C GLU A 21 -44.09 34.71 -19.96
N SER A 22 -45.23 34.81 -19.26
CA SER A 22 -45.49 34.06 -18.03
C SER A 22 -45.41 32.54 -18.27
N GLN A 23 -46.00 32.06 -19.37
CA GLN A 23 -45.96 30.65 -19.74
C GLN A 23 -44.54 30.19 -20.13
N ARG A 24 -43.76 31.03 -20.81
CA ARG A 24 -42.36 30.77 -21.13
C ARG A 24 -41.51 30.64 -19.85
N TYR A 25 -41.60 31.61 -18.93
CA TYR A 25 -40.88 31.54 -17.67
C TYR A 25 -41.30 30.37 -16.78
N ALA A 26 -42.60 30.02 -16.77
CA ALA A 26 -43.08 28.83 -16.08
C ALA A 26 -42.46 27.55 -16.66
N SER A 27 -42.38 27.45 -17.99
CA SER A 27 -41.77 26.31 -18.68
C SER A 27 -40.27 26.22 -18.40
N GLU A 28 -39.54 27.35 -18.48
CA GLU A 28 -38.11 27.41 -18.15
C GLU A 28 -37.83 27.03 -16.69
N ARG A 29 -38.66 27.53 -15.76
CA ARG A 29 -38.58 27.15 -14.34
C ARG A 29 -38.76 25.66 -14.15
N ASP A 30 -39.72 25.05 -14.83
CA ASP A 30 -40.01 23.62 -14.69
C ASP A 30 -38.86 22.76 -15.26
N VAL A 31 -38.26 23.17 -16.39
CA VAL A 31 -37.04 22.55 -16.94
C VAL A 31 -35.86 22.67 -15.97
N LEU A 32 -35.62 23.86 -15.41
CA LEU A 32 -34.55 24.08 -14.44
C LEU A 32 -34.78 23.27 -13.15
N ASN A 33 -36.01 23.20 -12.67
CA ASN A 33 -36.38 22.39 -11.50
C ASN A 33 -36.15 20.90 -11.74
N ALA A 34 -36.50 20.40 -12.93
CA ALA A 34 -36.22 19.02 -13.32
C ALA A 34 -34.70 18.75 -13.32
N LYS A 35 -33.91 19.66 -13.91
CA LYS A 35 -32.45 19.56 -13.92
C LYS A 35 -31.85 19.60 -12.51
N VAL A 36 -32.37 20.45 -11.62
CA VAL A 36 -31.93 20.52 -10.21
C VAL A 36 -32.22 19.22 -9.48
N ARG A 37 -33.39 18.60 -9.70
CA ARG A 37 -33.72 17.29 -9.10
C ARG A 37 -32.77 16.21 -9.58
N GLU A 38 -32.54 16.14 -10.89
CA GLU A 38 -31.61 15.18 -11.48
C GLU A 38 -30.18 15.35 -10.94
N LEU A 39 -29.67 16.58 -10.86
CA LEU A 39 -28.35 16.86 -10.31
C LEU A 39 -28.26 16.49 -8.82
N ARG A 40 -29.32 16.70 -8.04
CA ARG A 40 -29.38 16.29 -6.64
C ARG A 40 -29.34 14.77 -6.49
N ASP A 41 -30.07 14.05 -7.33
CA ASP A 41 -30.11 12.59 -7.24
C ASP A 41 -28.76 11.98 -7.67
N ARG A 42 -28.15 12.47 -8.75
CA ARG A 42 -26.76 12.11 -9.12
C ARG A 42 -25.76 12.41 -8.01
N ALA A 43 -25.91 13.54 -7.30
CA ALA A 43 -25.03 13.87 -6.18
C ALA A 43 -25.21 12.90 -5.01
N LYS A 44 -26.44 12.50 -4.68
CA LYS A 44 -26.71 11.48 -3.64
C LYS A 44 -26.10 10.13 -4.01
N GLU A 45 -26.21 9.71 -5.27
CA GLU A 45 -25.59 8.47 -5.76
C GLU A 45 -24.08 8.51 -5.60
N LYS A 46 -23.42 9.59 -6.06
CA LYS A 46 -21.96 9.76 -5.87
C LYS A 46 -21.54 9.74 -4.40
N ILE A 47 -22.32 10.35 -3.51
CA ILE A 47 -22.06 10.35 -2.06
C ILE A 47 -22.18 8.92 -1.51
N ALA A 48 -23.21 8.18 -1.90
CA ALA A 48 -23.43 6.81 -1.46
C ALA A 48 -22.29 5.89 -1.93
N ASP A 49 -21.90 5.97 -3.21
CA ASP A 49 -20.79 5.23 -3.79
C ASP A 49 -19.47 5.53 -3.07
N LYS A 50 -19.19 6.81 -2.82
CA LYS A 50 -18.00 7.25 -2.09
C LYS A 50 -17.98 6.68 -0.66
N SER A 51 -19.10 6.75 0.06
CA SER A 51 -19.21 6.19 1.40
C SER A 51 -18.96 4.68 1.42
N ALA A 52 -19.52 3.94 0.47
CA ALA A 52 -19.32 2.50 0.35
C ALA A 52 -17.84 2.16 0.08
N LEU A 53 -17.17 2.90 -0.81
CA LEU A 53 -15.75 2.71 -1.09
C LEU A 53 -14.86 3.07 0.12
N ILE A 54 -15.21 4.11 0.88
CA ILE A 54 -14.49 4.46 2.12
C ILE A 54 -14.58 3.32 3.12
N GLU A 55 -15.78 2.78 3.34
CA GLU A 55 -15.98 1.64 4.24
C GLU A 55 -15.17 0.42 3.77
N GLN A 56 -15.15 0.15 2.46
CA GLN A 56 -14.34 -0.92 1.88
C GLN A 56 -12.84 -0.70 2.12
N VAL A 57 -12.32 0.51 1.94
CA VAL A 57 -10.90 0.82 2.21
C VAL A 57 -10.57 0.63 3.69
N GLN A 58 -11.48 1.02 4.59
CA GLN A 58 -11.26 0.83 6.03
C GLN A 58 -11.16 -0.66 6.38
N LYS A 59 -12.07 -1.49 5.87
CA LYS A 59 -12.02 -2.96 6.06
C LYS A 59 -10.73 -3.56 5.51
N LEU A 60 -10.38 -3.24 4.26
CA LEU A 60 -9.13 -3.72 3.64
C LEU A 60 -7.88 -3.27 4.40
N ARG A 61 -7.87 -2.06 4.97
CA ARG A 61 -6.75 -1.58 5.79
C ARG A 61 -6.63 -2.36 7.09
N ALA A 62 -7.74 -2.66 7.75
CA ALA A 62 -7.75 -3.47 8.97
C ALA A 62 -7.25 -4.90 8.68
N GLU A 63 -7.80 -5.57 7.67
CA GLU A 63 -7.36 -6.91 7.26
C GLU A 63 -5.87 -6.92 6.89
N LYS A 64 -5.41 -5.93 6.11
CA LYS A 64 -4.00 -5.76 5.76
C LYS A 64 -3.13 -5.66 7.01
N GLU A 65 -3.55 -4.89 8.01
CA GLU A 65 -2.81 -4.73 9.26
C GLU A 65 -2.72 -6.05 10.04
N GLU A 66 -3.79 -6.85 10.07
CA GLU A 66 -3.76 -8.19 10.65
C GLU A 66 -2.78 -9.13 9.94
N PHE A 67 -2.76 -9.14 8.60
CA PHE A 67 -1.77 -9.91 7.83
C PHE A 67 -0.34 -9.51 8.18
N PHE A 68 -0.06 -8.21 8.28
CA PHE A 68 1.26 -7.74 8.67
C PHE A 68 1.60 -8.06 10.11
N ALA A 69 0.64 -8.00 11.04
CA ALA A 69 0.84 -8.40 12.43
C ALA A 69 1.21 -9.89 12.52
N ARG A 70 0.42 -10.78 11.88
CA ARG A 70 0.70 -12.21 11.79
C ARG A 70 2.06 -12.50 11.16
N TYR A 71 2.41 -11.80 10.08
CA TYR A 71 3.73 -11.90 9.46
C TYR A 71 4.86 -11.52 10.43
N GLN A 72 4.70 -10.46 11.23
CA GLN A 72 5.72 -10.08 12.21
C GLN A 72 5.87 -11.11 13.32
N ASP A 73 4.76 -11.71 13.77
CA ASP A 73 4.79 -12.74 14.80
C ASP A 73 5.45 -14.03 14.28
N LEU A 74 5.09 -14.48 13.08
CA LEU A 74 5.80 -15.57 12.41
C LEU A 74 7.30 -15.28 12.21
N ARG A 75 7.67 -14.02 11.95
CA ARG A 75 9.09 -13.61 11.85
C ARG A 75 9.80 -13.67 13.21
N LYS A 76 9.11 -13.44 14.32
CA LYS A 76 9.67 -13.63 15.68
C LYS A 76 9.84 -15.12 15.96
N GLU A 77 8.84 -15.94 15.64
CA GLU A 77 8.89 -17.40 15.78
C GLU A 77 10.03 -18.00 14.95
N TYR A 78 10.16 -17.62 13.68
CA TYR A 78 11.26 -18.01 12.81
C TYR A 78 12.62 -17.69 13.43
N ARG A 79 12.78 -16.51 14.04
CA ARG A 79 14.05 -16.13 14.69
C ARG A 79 14.36 -16.98 15.92
N LYS A 80 13.35 -17.35 16.72
CA LYS A 80 13.51 -18.26 17.85
C LYS A 80 13.89 -19.66 17.37
N LEU A 81 13.11 -20.20 16.44
CA LEU A 81 13.34 -21.52 15.85
C LEU A 81 14.73 -21.62 15.21
N ARG A 82 15.16 -20.59 14.48
CA ARG A 82 16.51 -20.51 13.92
C ARG A 82 17.61 -20.60 14.97
N GLY A 83 17.38 -20.12 16.19
CA GLY A 83 18.34 -20.22 17.30
C GLY A 83 18.27 -21.53 18.07
N GLU A 84 17.14 -22.23 18.02
CA GLU A 84 16.88 -23.47 18.76
C GLU A 84 17.20 -24.73 17.94
N VAL A 85 17.04 -24.68 16.61
CA VAL A 85 17.31 -25.82 15.73
C VAL A 85 18.81 -26.10 15.70
N PRO A 86 19.27 -27.26 16.23
CA PRO A 86 20.66 -27.65 16.12
C PRO A 86 20.94 -28.02 14.66
N VAL A 87 21.74 -27.20 13.98
CA VAL A 87 22.28 -27.54 12.66
C VAL A 87 23.50 -28.42 12.87
N LYS A 88 23.47 -29.61 12.27
CA LYS A 88 24.56 -30.59 12.37
C LYS A 88 25.87 -29.92 11.91
N ASP A 89 26.88 -29.95 12.78
CA ASP A 89 28.24 -29.48 12.53
C ASP A 89 28.46 -27.95 12.36
N ILE A 90 27.44 -27.11 12.54
CA ILE A 90 27.57 -25.63 12.41
C ILE A 90 26.74 -24.90 13.48
N ASP A 91 27.41 -24.32 14.48
CA ASP A 91 26.78 -23.41 15.45
C ASP A 91 26.73 -21.97 14.90
N ILE A 92 25.60 -21.29 15.07
CA ILE A 92 25.45 -19.85 14.82
C ILE A 92 26.52 -19.05 15.59
N ARG A 93 26.90 -19.49 16.80
CA ARG A 93 27.92 -18.84 17.62
C ARG A 93 29.28 -18.85 16.94
N ASP A 94 29.63 -19.91 16.22
CA ASP A 94 30.88 -20.02 15.48
C ASP A 94 30.91 -19.07 14.30
N ILE A 95 29.81 -18.95 13.56
CA ILE A 95 29.67 -17.96 12.48
C ILE A 95 29.87 -16.54 13.04
N LYS A 96 29.21 -16.21 14.16
CA LYS A 96 29.33 -14.89 14.81
C LYS A 96 30.72 -14.63 15.39
N ALA A 97 31.45 -15.65 15.82
CA ALA A 97 32.83 -15.51 16.28
C ALA A 97 33.75 -15.17 15.11
N ARG A 98 33.61 -15.86 13.97
CA ARG A 98 34.38 -15.57 12.75
C ARG A 98 34.05 -14.20 12.15
N GLU A 99 32.80 -13.75 12.19
CA GLU A 99 32.42 -12.39 11.78
C GLU A 99 33.11 -11.32 12.63
N ARG A 100 33.21 -11.54 13.94
CA ARG A 100 33.95 -10.63 14.83
C ARG A 100 35.45 -10.61 14.52
N GLU A 101 36.05 -11.75 14.22
CA GLU A 101 37.47 -11.79 13.81
C GLU A 101 37.69 -11.13 12.45
N LEU A 102 36.78 -11.33 11.49
CA LEU A 102 36.80 -10.63 10.20
C LEU A 102 36.78 -9.11 10.42
N GLN A 103 35.84 -8.61 11.23
CA GLN A 103 35.75 -7.19 11.56
C GLN A 103 37.02 -6.67 12.25
N ARG A 104 37.64 -7.48 13.12
CA ARG A 104 38.92 -7.13 13.77
C ARG A 104 40.05 -7.00 12.75
N LEU A 105 40.15 -7.92 11.80
CA LEU A 105 41.15 -7.88 10.74
C LEU A 105 40.94 -6.72 9.77
N GLU A 106 39.69 -6.44 9.40
CA GLU A 106 39.33 -5.26 8.57
C GLU A 106 39.71 -3.96 9.28
N THR A 107 39.38 -3.85 10.58
CA THR A 107 39.78 -2.70 11.40
C THR A 107 41.30 -2.59 11.45
N LYS A 108 42.01 -3.70 11.68
CA LYS A 108 43.48 -3.73 11.69
C LYS A 108 44.07 -3.24 10.36
N GLN A 109 43.53 -3.71 9.23
CA GLN A 109 43.96 -3.27 7.90
C GLN A 109 43.76 -1.76 7.70
N GLN A 110 42.64 -1.21 8.16
CA GLN A 110 42.27 0.20 7.95
C GLN A 110 43.01 1.17 8.89
N THR A 111 43.26 0.78 10.14
CA THR A 111 43.72 1.72 11.18
C THR A 111 45.17 1.53 11.58
N THR A 112 45.81 0.41 11.22
CA THR A 112 47.18 0.11 11.65
C THR A 112 48.16 0.38 10.53
N GLN A 113 49.29 1.01 10.84
CA GLN A 113 50.41 1.11 9.91
C GLN A 113 51.07 -0.27 9.77
N LEU A 114 50.80 -0.95 8.66
CA LEU A 114 51.33 -2.27 8.34
C LEU A 114 52.40 -2.17 7.26
N THR A 115 53.39 -3.04 7.31
CA THR A 115 54.30 -3.21 6.17
C THR A 115 53.57 -3.91 5.02
N LYS A 116 54.04 -3.74 3.77
CA LYS A 116 53.41 -4.32 2.57
C LYS A 116 53.20 -5.84 2.67
N THR A 117 54.13 -6.55 3.31
CA THR A 117 54.05 -8.01 3.53
C THR A 117 53.04 -8.39 4.60
N GLU A 118 52.88 -7.59 5.65
CA GLU A 118 51.87 -7.79 6.70
C GLU A 118 50.47 -7.46 6.19
N GLU A 119 50.34 -6.40 5.41
CA GLU A 119 49.08 -6.02 4.77
C GLU A 119 48.59 -7.13 3.81
N GLN A 120 49.49 -7.68 2.98
CA GLN A 120 49.15 -8.80 2.11
C GLN A 120 48.68 -10.04 2.88
N LYS A 121 49.28 -10.33 4.05
CA LYS A 121 48.83 -11.42 4.93
C LYS A 121 47.43 -11.14 5.47
N VAL A 122 47.18 -9.94 6.03
CA VAL A 122 45.87 -9.54 6.56
C VAL A 122 44.80 -9.60 5.47
N VAL A 123 45.06 -9.07 4.27
CA VAL A 123 44.14 -9.15 3.13
C VAL A 123 43.84 -10.60 2.73
N SER A 124 44.86 -11.47 2.74
CA SER A 124 44.67 -12.89 2.43
C SER A 124 43.81 -13.60 3.47
N GLU A 125 43.98 -13.27 4.75
CA GLU A 125 43.18 -13.80 5.87
C GLU A 125 41.75 -13.31 5.80
N ILE A 126 41.52 -12.01 5.56
CA ILE A 126 40.20 -11.42 5.33
C ILE A 126 39.48 -12.16 4.20
N ARG A 127 40.16 -12.41 3.07
CA ARG A 127 39.57 -13.14 1.94
C ARG A 127 39.22 -14.58 2.29
N LYS A 128 40.08 -15.29 3.03
CA LYS A 128 39.82 -16.66 3.50
C LYS A 128 38.63 -16.69 4.46
N LEU A 129 38.63 -15.87 5.50
CA LEU A 129 37.56 -15.76 6.49
C LEU A 129 36.22 -15.37 5.84
N THR A 130 36.23 -14.43 4.89
CA THR A 130 35.02 -14.04 4.15
C THR A 130 34.42 -15.24 3.40
N ASN A 131 35.26 -16.01 2.70
CA ASN A 131 34.82 -17.18 1.95
C ASN A 131 34.32 -18.30 2.88
N GLU A 132 34.98 -18.52 4.01
CA GLU A 132 34.56 -19.50 5.03
C GLU A 132 33.22 -19.11 5.65
N ILE A 133 33.04 -17.86 6.09
CA ILE A 133 31.77 -17.34 6.62
C ILE A 133 30.65 -17.51 5.59
N LYS A 134 30.91 -17.19 4.32
CA LYS A 134 29.92 -17.37 3.24
C LYS A 134 29.53 -18.83 3.05
N ARG A 135 30.49 -19.76 3.08
CA ARG A 135 30.24 -21.21 2.97
C ARG A 135 29.42 -21.71 4.16
N MET A 136 29.84 -21.38 5.39
CA MET A 136 29.15 -21.79 6.62
C MET A 136 27.72 -21.25 6.68
N LYS A 137 27.48 -19.99 6.30
CA LYS A 137 26.14 -19.41 6.24
C LYS A 137 25.25 -20.16 5.25
N LYS A 138 25.78 -20.48 4.06
CA LYS A 138 25.04 -21.22 3.04
C LYS A 138 24.67 -22.62 3.51
N SER A 139 25.62 -23.38 4.05
CA SER A 139 25.34 -24.73 4.57
C SER A 139 24.42 -24.72 5.79
N PHE A 140 24.54 -23.69 6.64
CA PHE A 140 23.61 -23.48 7.75
C PHE A 140 22.17 -23.25 7.24
N GLU A 141 21.99 -22.37 6.26
CA GLU A 141 20.67 -22.11 5.66
C GLU A 141 20.10 -23.32 4.93
N GLU A 142 20.92 -24.10 4.22
CA GLU A 142 20.49 -25.34 3.56
C GLU A 142 20.01 -26.38 4.58
N THR A 143 20.74 -26.55 5.69
CA THR A 143 20.37 -27.51 6.75
C THR A 143 19.16 -27.03 7.54
N LEU A 144 19.09 -25.73 7.84
CA LEU A 144 17.93 -25.11 8.48
C LEU A 144 16.69 -25.24 7.59
N GLY A 145 16.86 -25.07 6.28
CA GLY A 145 15.80 -25.24 5.28
C GLY A 145 15.37 -26.69 5.07
N GLN A 146 16.08 -27.69 5.61
CA GLN A 146 15.63 -29.09 5.63
C GLN A 146 14.69 -29.39 6.80
N ASN A 147 14.71 -28.56 7.85
CA ASN A 147 13.83 -28.71 9.01
C ASN A 147 12.38 -28.38 8.64
N GLU A 148 11.46 -29.32 8.87
CA GLU A 148 10.04 -29.18 8.53
C GLU A 148 9.38 -27.97 9.20
N SER A 149 9.64 -27.73 10.48
CA SER A 149 9.07 -26.59 11.20
C SER A 149 9.55 -25.25 10.64
N VAL A 150 10.80 -25.18 10.16
CA VAL A 150 11.33 -23.98 9.50
C VAL A 150 10.67 -23.77 8.14
N LYS A 151 10.49 -24.85 7.35
CA LYS A 151 9.79 -24.78 6.06
C LYS A 151 8.36 -24.29 6.24
N GLU A 152 7.62 -24.85 7.19
CA GLU A 152 6.24 -24.47 7.48
C GLU A 152 6.11 -22.99 7.87
N ILE A 153 6.96 -22.50 8.79
CA ILE A 153 6.95 -21.09 9.17
C ILE A 153 7.33 -20.21 7.98
N THR A 154 8.30 -20.62 7.16
CA THR A 154 8.72 -19.87 5.97
C THR A 154 7.60 -19.78 4.94
N GLU A 155 6.86 -20.86 4.71
CA GLU A 155 5.70 -20.88 3.83
C GLU A 155 4.56 -20.01 4.37
N LYS A 156 4.24 -20.11 5.67
CA LYS A 156 3.25 -19.24 6.32
C LYS A 156 3.65 -17.77 6.19
N MET A 157 4.91 -17.43 6.45
CA MET A 157 5.44 -16.07 6.26
C MET A 157 5.30 -15.58 4.82
N LYS A 158 5.55 -16.45 3.84
CA LYS A 158 5.38 -16.11 2.42
C LYS A 158 3.92 -15.83 2.09
N LYS A 159 3.00 -16.70 2.53
CA LYS A 159 1.55 -16.53 2.33
C LYS A 159 1.05 -15.22 2.94
N GLU A 160 1.33 -14.98 4.22
CA GLU A 160 0.90 -13.75 4.90
C GLU A 160 1.48 -12.48 4.24
N LYS A 161 2.72 -12.55 3.73
CA LYS A 161 3.34 -11.44 2.99
C LYS A 161 2.68 -11.22 1.63
N ASP A 162 2.39 -12.28 0.89
CA ASP A 162 1.78 -12.20 -0.44
C ASP A 162 0.32 -11.71 -0.33
N GLU A 163 -0.43 -12.22 0.65
CA GLU A 163 -1.81 -11.79 0.94
C GLU A 163 -1.86 -10.34 1.44
N GLY A 164 -1.00 -9.96 2.40
CA GLY A 164 -0.87 -8.56 2.83
C GLY A 164 -0.42 -7.63 1.71
N GLY A 165 0.41 -8.11 0.78
CA GLY A 165 0.82 -7.40 -0.43
C GLY A 165 -0.32 -7.21 -1.44
N ALA A 166 -1.17 -8.23 -1.62
CA ALA A 166 -2.37 -8.14 -2.45
C ALA A 166 -3.38 -7.15 -1.86
N MET A 167 -3.62 -7.20 -0.55
CA MET A 167 -4.49 -6.25 0.15
C MET A 167 -3.98 -4.82 0.02
N LYS A 168 -2.65 -4.61 0.08
CA LYS A 168 -2.06 -3.29 -0.16
C LYS A 168 -2.41 -2.75 -1.55
N LYS A 169 -2.32 -3.58 -2.60
CA LYS A 169 -2.69 -3.18 -3.97
C LYS A 169 -4.18 -2.85 -4.08
N GLN A 170 -5.05 -3.67 -3.48
CA GLN A 170 -6.49 -3.41 -3.46
C GLN A 170 -6.82 -2.09 -2.75
N VAL A 171 -6.16 -1.80 -1.62
CA VAL A 171 -6.31 -0.51 -0.93
C VAL A 171 -5.91 0.66 -1.84
N GLU A 172 -4.82 0.55 -2.60
CA GLU A 172 -4.38 1.57 -3.55
C GLU A 172 -5.41 1.77 -4.68
N GLU A 173 -5.91 0.68 -5.28
CA GLU A 173 -6.92 0.72 -6.34
C GLU A 173 -8.24 1.36 -5.87
N VAL A 174 -8.76 0.95 -4.70
CA VAL A 174 -10.00 1.53 -4.16
C VAL A 174 -9.78 2.99 -3.75
N SER A 175 -8.61 3.34 -3.22
CA SER A 175 -8.28 4.74 -2.91
C SER A 175 -8.22 5.60 -4.18
N GLN A 176 -7.71 5.09 -5.30
CA GLN A 176 -7.74 5.79 -6.58
C GLN A 176 -9.18 6.01 -7.06
N LYS A 177 -10.07 5.02 -6.94
CA LYS A 177 -11.49 5.16 -7.28
C LYS A 177 -12.17 6.26 -6.45
N ILE A 178 -11.86 6.36 -5.16
CA ILE A 178 -12.38 7.43 -4.28
C ILE A 178 -11.87 8.81 -4.73
N SER A 179 -10.61 8.91 -5.16
CA SER A 179 -10.04 10.16 -5.66
C SER A 179 -10.78 10.63 -6.92
N VAL A 180 -10.97 9.74 -7.89
CA VAL A 180 -11.69 10.05 -9.15
C VAL A 180 -13.14 10.45 -8.89
N LEU A 181 -13.81 9.88 -7.89
CA LEU A 181 -15.17 10.27 -7.51
C LEU A 181 -15.25 11.61 -6.76
N SER A 182 -14.12 12.10 -6.25
CA SER A 182 -14.04 13.37 -5.52
C SER A 182 -13.76 14.57 -6.43
N ASP A 183 -13.32 14.33 -7.67
CA ASP A 183 -13.17 15.31 -8.76
C ASP A 183 -14.51 15.51 -9.52
#